data_AF-A0A0Q8R6T3-F1
#
_entry.id   AF-A0A0Q8R6T3-F1
#
_cell.length_a   1.000
_cell.length_b   1.000
_cell.length_c   1.000
_cell.angle_alpha   90.00
_cell.angle_beta   90.00
_cell.angle_gamma   90.00
#
_symmetry.space_group_name_H-M   'P 1'
#
loop_
_entity.id
_entity.type
_entity.pdbx_description
1 polymer ?
#
loop_
_entity_poly.entity_id
_entity_poly.type
_entity_poly.pdbx_seq_one_letter_code
_entity_poly.pdbx_strand_id
1 'polypeptide(L)' 'MMQEILTGAKPSEVFRQIIAADPTINNRRLAEILMEEFEELSGEAVQLVWHWKGPGKTQGIADENLDALLFPVFQEAGYL' A
#
# COMPACT_ATOMS: atom_id res chain seq x y z
N MET A 1 12.21 0.57 -2.66
CA MET A 1 11.00 -0.25 -2.79
C MET A 1 9.77 0.58 -2.46
N MET A 2 9.46 0.91 -1.20
CA MET A 2 8.25 1.71 -0.91
C MET A 2 8.27 3.13 -1.53
N GLN A 3 9.45 3.76 -1.55
CA GLN A 3 9.64 5.07 -2.20
C GLN A 3 9.41 5.09 -3.72
N GLU A 4 9.30 3.94 -4.39
CA GLU A 4 8.99 3.89 -5.83
C GLU A 4 7.58 4.46 -6.11
N ILE A 5 6.69 4.42 -5.11
CA ILE A 5 5.37 5.08 -5.16
C ILE A 5 5.53 6.59 -5.41
N LEU A 6 6.55 7.22 -4.80
CA LEU A 6 6.84 8.65 -4.99
C LEU A 6 7.28 9.00 -6.41
N THR A 7 7.76 8.00 -7.15
CA THR A 7 8.17 8.15 -8.56
C THR A 7 7.09 7.73 -9.56
N GLY A 8 5.87 7.47 -9.07
CA GLY A 8 4.71 7.12 -9.88
C GLY A 8 4.46 5.62 -10.05
N ALA A 9 5.19 4.76 -9.33
CA ALA A 9 4.85 3.34 -9.29
C ALA A 9 3.50 3.14 -8.58
N LYS A 10 2.74 2.13 -9.01
CA LYS A 10 1.47 1.79 -8.37
C LYS A 10 1.72 1.15 -7.01
N PRO A 11 1.02 1.59 -5.94
CA PRO A 11 1.14 0.96 -4.62
C PRO A 11 0.97 -0.55 -4.64
N SER A 12 -0.03 -1.07 -5.36
CA SER A 12 -0.31 -2.50 -5.49
C SER A 12 0.87 -3.30 -6.08
N GLU A 13 1.56 -2.74 -7.08
CA GLU A 13 2.73 -3.36 -7.70
C GLU A 13 3.90 -3.41 -6.72
N VAL A 14 4.18 -2.29 -6.04
CA VAL A 14 5.24 -2.19 -5.01
C VAL A 14 4.96 -3.16 -3.86
N PHE A 15 3.71 -3.24 -3.40
CA PHE A 15 3.31 -4.16 -2.32
C PHE A 15 3.48 -5.63 -2.72
N ARG A 16 3.17 -5.99 -3.97
CA ARG A 16 3.41 -7.35 -4.49
C ARG A 16 4.89 -7.69 -4.53
N GLN A 17 5.76 -6.73 -4.89
CA GLN A 17 7.20 -6.95 -4.87
C GLN A 17 7.72 -7.18 -3.45
N ILE A 18 7.24 -6.41 -2.47
CA ILE A 18 7.57 -6.60 -1.05
C ILE A 18 7.16 -8.00 -0.56
N ILE A 19 5.92 -8.42 -0.85
CA ILE A 19 5.43 -9.75 -0.46
C ILE A 19 6.16 -10.87 -1.22
N ALA A 20 6.55 -10.65 -2.48
CA ALA A 20 7.34 -11.63 -3.23
C ALA A 20 8.75 -11.80 -2.64
N ALA A 21 9.35 -10.71 -2.13
CA ALA A 21 10.64 -10.76 -1.45
C ALA A 21 10.55 -11.40 -0.06
N ASP A 22 9.46 -11.18 0.66
CA ASP A 22 9.16 -11.84 1.94
C ASP A 22 7.68 -12.28 2.02
N PRO A 23 7.39 -13.55 1.69
CA PRO A 23 6.02 -14.09 1.71
C PRO A 23 5.38 -14.19 3.10
N THR A 24 6.13 -13.91 4.18
CA THR A 24 5.58 -13.87 5.54
C THR A 24 4.85 -12.55 5.82
N ILE A 25 5.06 -11.52 4.98
CA ILE A 25 4.38 -10.23 5.08
C ILE A 25 2.92 -10.40 4.66
N ASN A 26 2.03 -10.18 5.62
CA ASN A 26 0.59 -10.04 5.37
C ASN A 26 0.21 -8.55 5.27
N ASN A 27 -1.04 -8.27 4.88
CA ASN A 27 -1.52 -6.88 4.74
C ASN A 27 -1.38 -6.03 6.01
N ARG A 28 -1.45 -6.64 7.20
CA ARG A 28 -1.32 -5.89 8.45
C ARG A 28 0.12 -5.42 8.62
N ARG A 29 1.09 -6.32 8.44
CA ARG A 29 2.51 -5.96 8.47
C ARG A 29 2.88 -4.99 7.34
N LEU A 30 2.30 -5.18 6.15
CA LEU A 30 2.51 -4.27 5.03
C LEU A 30 2.03 -2.85 5.34
N ALA A 31 0.89 -2.70 6.01
CA ALA A 31 0.39 -1.39 6.42
C ALA A 31 1.28 -0.75 7.51
N GLU A 32 1.83 -1.55 8.42
CA GLU A 32 2.82 -1.05 9.40
C GLU A 32 4.08 -0.54 8.70
N ILE A 33 4.63 -1.29 7.74
CA ILE A 33 5.79 -0.86 6.95
C ILE A 33 5.46 0.42 6.17
N LEU A 34 4.25 0.54 5.62
CA LEU A 34 3.81 1.75 4.94
C LEU A 34 3.84 2.97 5.87
N MET A 35 3.34 2.83 7.10
CA MET A 35 3.33 3.90 8.10
C MET A 35 4.71 4.20 8.68
N GLU A 36 5.58 3.20 8.76
CA GLU A 36 6.99 3.36 9.16
C GLU A 36 7.77 4.20 8.12
N GLU A 37 7.47 4.03 6.82
CA GLU A 37 8.15 4.74 5.73
C GLU A 37 7.53 6.11 5.42
N PHE A 38 6.23 6.29 5.67
CA PHE A 38 5.48 7.52 5.39
C PHE A 38 4.66 7.97 6.60
N GLU A 39 5.36 8.61 7.54
CA GLU A 39 4.82 9.02 8.84
C GLU A 39 3.62 9.98 8.78
N GLU A 40 3.48 10.75 7.70
CA GLU A 40 2.41 11.74 7.52
C GLU A 40 1.14 11.14 6.87
N LEU A 41 1.13 9.86 6.49
CA LEU A 41 -0.07 9.23 5.96
C LEU A 41 -1.16 9.16 7.03
N SER A 42 -2.41 9.37 6.61
CA SER A 42 -3.54 9.22 7.51
C SER A 42 -3.81 7.73 7.81
N GLY A 43 -4.55 7.47 8.89
CA GLY A 43 -5.02 6.12 9.22
C GLY A 43 -5.90 5.47 8.14
N GLU A 44 -6.38 6.24 7.16
CA GLU A 44 -7.08 5.72 5.98
C GLU A 44 -6.18 4.82 5.14
N ALA A 45 -4.90 5.19 4.96
CA ALA A 45 -3.94 4.37 4.24
C ALA A 45 -3.83 2.96 4.82
N VAL A 46 -3.85 2.86 6.16
CA VAL A 46 -3.83 1.59 6.88
C VAL A 46 -5.07 0.75 6.57
N GLN A 47 -6.26 1.36 6.61
CA GLN A 47 -7.51 0.67 6.30
C GLN A 47 -7.54 0.15 4.86
N LEU A 48 -7.09 0.97 3.91
CA LEU A 48 -7.01 0.60 2.49
C LEU A 48 -6.11 -0.63 2.30
N VAL A 49 -4.92 -0.64 2.89
CA VAL A 49 -3.98 -1.77 2.80
C VAL A 49 -4.55 -3.02 3.49
N TRP A 50 -5.19 -2.90 4.65
CA TRP A 50 -5.80 -4.05 5.35
C TRP A 50 -6.87 -4.73 4.51
N HIS A 51 -7.71 -3.94 3.82
CA HIS A 51 -8.80 -4.42 3.00
C HIS A 51 -8.41 -4.76 1.55
N TRP A 52 -7.15 -4.53 1.16
CA TRP A 52 -6.63 -4.92 -0.15
C TRP A 52 -6.72 -6.42 -0.42
N LYS A 53 -7.14 -6.77 -1.63
CA LYS A 53 -7.10 -8.13 -2.20
C LYS A 53 -5.68 -8.47 -2.68
N GLY A 54 -4.76 -8.53 -1.72
CA GLY A 54 -3.39 -8.96 -1.95
C GLY A 54 -3.25 -10.46 -2.30
N PRO A 55 -2.02 -10.95 -2.52
CA PRO A 55 -1.75 -12.35 -2.83
C PRO A 55 -2.47 -13.33 -1.88
N GLY A 56 -3.09 -14.37 -2.46
CA GLY A 56 -3.80 -15.40 -1.70
C GLY A 56 -5.20 -15.02 -1.19
N LYS A 57 -5.64 -13.76 -1.36
CA LYS A 57 -7.01 -13.34 -0.99
C LYS A 57 -7.96 -13.38 -2.18
N THR A 58 -9.19 -13.86 -1.95
CA THR A 58 -10.26 -13.90 -2.97
C THR A 58 -11.20 -12.70 -2.91
N GLN A 59 -11.23 -11.99 -1.78
CA GLN A 59 -12.07 -10.82 -1.50
C GLN A 59 -11.21 -9.63 -1.04
N GLY A 60 -11.75 -8.42 -1.18
CA GLY A 60 -11.09 -7.16 -0.82
C GLY A 60 -11.08 -6.14 -1.97
N ILE A 61 -10.42 -5.01 -1.73
CA ILE A 61 -10.19 -3.94 -2.71
C ILE A 61 -9.27 -4.47 -3.81
N ALA A 62 -9.67 -4.35 -5.08
CA ALA A 62 -8.84 -4.71 -6.23
C ALA A 62 -7.65 -3.75 -6.40
N ASP A 63 -6.60 -4.17 -7.09
CA ASP A 63 -5.38 -3.40 -7.28
C ASP A 63 -5.66 -2.00 -7.84
N GLU A 64 -6.48 -1.89 -8.88
CA GLU A 64 -6.80 -0.62 -9.53
C GLU A 64 -7.53 0.36 -8.58
N ASN A 65 -8.41 -0.17 -7.73
CA ASN A 65 -9.12 0.63 -6.75
C ASN A 65 -8.21 1.02 -5.58
N LEU A 66 -7.33 0.12 -5.15
CA LEU A 66 -6.36 0.42 -4.10
C LEU A 66 -5.44 1.56 -4.54
N ASP A 67 -4.89 1.47 -5.75
CA ASP A 67 -3.99 2.49 -6.30
C ASP A 67 -4.70 3.83 -6.41
N ALA A 68 -5.93 3.84 -6.95
CA ALA A 68 -6.72 5.06 -7.08
C ALA A 68 -7.12 5.69 -5.74
N LEU A 69 -7.31 4.89 -4.69
CA LEU A 69 -7.64 5.37 -3.34
C LEU A 69 -6.42 5.83 -2.55
N LEU A 70 -5.26 5.18 -2.72
CA LEU A 70 -4.04 5.57 -2.01
C LEU A 70 -3.43 6.85 -2.57
N PHE A 71 -3.48 7.08 -3.89
CA PHE A 71 -2.85 8.27 -4.49
C PHE A 71 -3.32 9.61 -3.85
N PRO A 72 -4.62 9.87 -3.67
CA PRO A 72 -5.08 11.06 -2.96
C PRO A 72 -4.53 11.15 -1.53
N VAL A 73 -4.47 10.03 -0.79
CA VAL A 73 -3.95 10.01 0.58
C VAL A 73 -2.46 10.40 0.62
N PHE A 74 -1.67 9.95 -0.36
CA PHE A 74 -0.28 10.36 -0.51
C PHE A 74 -0.14 11.85 -0.88
N GLN A 75 -1.01 12.38 -1.74
CA GLN A 75 -1.02 13.81 -2.11
C GLN A 75 -1.39 14.69 -0.92
N GLU A 76 -2.42 14.31 -0.16
CA GLU A 76 -2.87 15.04 1.03
C GLU A 76 -1.81 15.08 2.13
N ALA A 77 -1.00 14.02 2.25
CA ALA A 77 0.15 13.93 3.14
C ALA A 77 1.41 14.67 2.62
N GLY A 78 1.37 15.25 1.41
CA GLY A 78 2.47 16.03 0.84
C GLY A 78 3.61 15.21 0.23
N TYR A 79 3.38 13.93 -0.05
CA TYR A 79 4.37 13.04 -0.65
C TYR A 79 4.35 13.03 -2.19
N LEU A 80 3.20 13.36 -2.80
CA LEU A 80 2.97 13.37 -4.25
C LEU A 80 2.45 14.72 -4.76
#